data_AF-A0A7W3JPR5-F1
#
_entry.id   AF-A0A7W3JPR5-F1
#
_cell.length_a   1.000
_cell.length_b   1.000
_cell.length_c   1.000
_cell.angle_alpha   90.00
_cell.angle_beta   90.00
_cell.angle_gamma   90.00
#
_symmetry.space_group_name_H-M   'P 1'
#
loop_
_entity.id
_entity.type
_entity.pdbx_description
1 polymer ?
#
loop_
_entity_poly.entity_id
_entity_poly.type
_entity_poly.pdbx_seq_one_letter_code
_entity_poly.pdbx_strand_id
1 'polypeptide(L)'
;MSDTDAPAAEAPLEGTDAAPDPDRELRRARRRSRRGSGRNGWRDGGKSVVGWGWEIVGWVVIALGIGVLVGTAANQFIGGVGGAILGTAAIWVSMFVPIALAFTRSVPRGLLKFRPIDVLYGIVIGGALRLAQGVLEMAAGGNGAFPSYGSLSGSWWITDLVGPVVISPLLEEFFFHAVLLIALYSALRRLMESRILAGIFAVVMASGVFVLAHALTATLSWDAVVALLLVGLVNGTLVVLTGRIWGAVLVHIMFNASFVALALVGTVLGASGGGVVLQ
;
A
#
# COMPACT_ATOMS: atom_id res chain seq x y z
N MET A 1 71.13 59.30 14.73
CA MET A 1 70.28 58.34 15.45
C MET A 1 68.87 58.88 15.32
N SER A 2 68.13 58.57 14.25
CA SER A 2 67.46 57.27 13.97
C SER A 2 66.48 56.95 15.11
N ASP A 3 65.17 56.79 14.91
CA ASP A 3 64.44 55.98 13.93
C ASP A 3 63.04 56.60 13.70
N THR A 4 62.70 56.98 12.46
CA THR A 4 61.69 56.33 11.59
C THR A 4 60.30 56.11 12.21
N ASP A 5 59.46 57.15 12.06
CA ASP A 5 58.01 56.99 11.98
C ASP A 5 57.65 56.29 10.67
N ALA A 6 57.18 55.05 10.75
CA ALA A 6 56.63 54.32 9.62
C ALA A 6 55.22 54.82 9.31
N PRO A 7 54.91 55.23 8.06
CA PRO A 7 53.52 55.47 7.67
C PRO A 7 52.77 54.14 7.63
N ALA A 8 51.59 54.11 8.25
CA ALA A 8 50.67 52.99 8.20
C ALA A 8 50.37 52.64 6.73
N ALA A 9 50.69 51.40 6.35
CA ALA A 9 50.32 50.86 5.05
C ALA A 9 48.79 50.81 4.97
N GLU A 10 48.23 51.67 4.12
CA GLU A 10 46.84 51.57 3.68
C GLU A 10 46.66 50.19 3.04
N ALA A 11 45.88 49.33 3.71
CA ALA A 11 45.42 48.09 3.14
C ALA A 11 44.62 48.43 1.87
N PRO A 12 44.91 47.82 0.71
CA PRO A 12 44.05 47.95 -0.45
C PRO A 12 42.67 47.44 -0.05
N LEU A 13 41.69 48.36 -0.02
CA LEU A 13 40.28 47.97 -0.05
C LEU A 13 40.07 47.29 -1.40
N GLU A 14 40.27 45.97 -1.41
CA GLU A 14 39.98 45.08 -2.54
C GLU A 14 38.46 44.96 -2.67
N GLY A 15 37.85 46.09 -3.01
CA GLY A 15 36.51 46.18 -3.56
C GLY A 15 36.54 45.55 -4.93
N THR A 16 36.37 44.23 -4.96
CA THR A 16 35.85 43.56 -6.14
C THR A 16 34.38 43.25 -5.89
N ASP A 17 33.57 44.33 -5.85
CA ASP A 17 32.20 44.29 -6.38
C ASP A 17 32.31 44.05 -7.91
N ALA A 18 32.86 42.89 -8.28
CA ALA A 18 32.77 42.40 -9.63
C ALA A 18 31.29 42.18 -9.89
N ALA A 19 30.73 43.02 -10.76
CA ALA A 19 29.34 42.95 -11.18
C ALA A 19 28.96 41.48 -11.38
N PRO A 20 27.86 41.00 -10.76
CA PRO A 20 27.51 39.59 -10.77
C PRO A 20 27.47 39.11 -12.21
N ASP A 21 28.38 38.19 -12.55
CA ASP A 21 28.49 37.63 -13.90
C ASP A 21 27.12 37.04 -14.29
N PRO A 22 26.40 37.70 -15.22
CA PRO A 22 25.04 37.30 -15.58
C PRO A 22 25.06 35.91 -16.23
N ASP A 23 26.16 35.52 -16.86
CA ASP A 23 26.32 34.17 -17.42
C ASP A 23 26.53 33.13 -16.33
N ARG A 24 27.18 33.48 -15.22
CA ARG A 24 27.34 32.57 -14.07
C ARG A 24 26.00 32.37 -13.36
N GLU A 25 25.20 33.42 -13.22
CA GLU A 25 23.84 33.31 -12.70
C GLU A 25 22.92 32.53 -13.64
N LEU A 26 22.96 32.78 -14.95
CA LEU A 26 22.21 32.01 -15.95
C LEU A 26 22.65 30.54 -15.98
N ARG A 27 23.95 30.23 -15.85
CA ARG A 27 24.45 28.85 -15.75
C ARG A 27 24.03 28.20 -14.44
N ARG A 28 24.02 28.92 -13.32
CA ARG A 28 23.50 28.44 -12.03
C ARG A 28 21.99 28.24 -12.07
N ALA A 29 21.23 29.13 -12.69
CA ALA A 29 19.78 29.04 -12.90
C ALA A 29 19.43 27.88 -13.85
N ARG A 30 20.17 27.69 -14.95
CA ARG A 30 20.03 26.52 -15.84
C ARG A 30 20.43 25.21 -15.16
N ARG A 31 21.46 25.21 -14.31
CA ARG A 31 21.82 24.02 -13.50
C ARG A 31 20.78 23.75 -12.42
N ARG A 32 20.20 24.79 -11.79
CA ARG A 32 19.11 24.68 -10.82
C ARG A 32 17.79 24.28 -11.48
N SER A 33 17.48 24.72 -12.71
CA SER A 33 16.29 24.26 -13.43
C SER A 33 16.47 22.84 -13.97
N ARG A 34 17.70 22.44 -14.34
CA ARG A 34 18.03 21.03 -14.65
C ARG A 34 18.03 20.13 -13.41
N ARG A 35 18.44 20.61 -12.24
CA ARG A 35 18.31 19.87 -10.96
C ARG A 35 16.91 19.94 -10.35
N GLY A 36 16.14 20.97 -10.69
CA GLY A 36 14.83 21.30 -10.14
C GLY A 36 13.64 20.95 -11.03
N SER A 37 13.86 20.34 -12.21
CA SER A 37 12.79 19.79 -13.04
C SER A 37 12.22 18.53 -12.37
N GLY A 38 11.24 18.78 -11.50
CA GLY A 38 10.51 17.83 -10.67
C GLY A 38 9.64 16.84 -11.45
N ARG A 39 10.26 15.91 -12.18
CA ARG A 39 9.60 14.77 -12.86
C ARG A 39 10.34 13.43 -12.67
N ASN A 40 10.80 13.16 -11.46
CA ASN A 40 11.59 11.96 -11.12
C ASN A 40 10.81 10.90 -10.32
N GLY A 41 9.48 11.02 -10.23
CA GLY A 41 8.63 10.00 -9.60
C GLY A 41 8.48 8.77 -10.50
N TRP A 42 8.18 7.62 -9.92
CA TRP A 42 7.92 6.40 -10.71
C TRP A 42 6.78 6.57 -11.72
N ARG A 43 5.81 7.43 -11.40
CA ARG A 43 4.67 7.79 -12.26
C ARG A 43 5.07 8.43 -13.60
N ASP A 44 6.21 9.12 -13.63
CA ASP A 44 6.73 9.73 -14.86
C ASP A 44 7.59 8.78 -15.70
N GLY A 45 7.86 7.56 -15.21
CA GLY A 45 8.68 6.58 -15.94
C GLY A 45 10.17 6.80 -15.76
N GLY A 46 10.55 7.35 -14.62
CA GLY A 46 11.95 7.52 -14.26
C GLY A 46 12.72 6.19 -14.22
N LYS A 47 14.05 6.29 -14.15
CA LYS A 47 14.99 5.15 -14.20
C LYS A 47 14.67 4.01 -13.22
N SER A 48 13.97 4.28 -12.11
CA SER A 48 13.60 3.28 -11.12
C SER A 48 12.52 2.30 -11.57
N VAL A 49 11.83 2.54 -12.68
CA VAL A 49 10.77 1.64 -13.20
C VAL A 49 11.04 1.12 -14.62
N VAL A 50 12.27 1.29 -15.12
CA VAL A 50 12.64 0.82 -16.48
C VAL A 50 12.56 -0.70 -16.59
N GLY A 51 12.95 -1.42 -15.53
CA GLY A 51 12.80 -2.88 -15.44
C GLY A 51 11.41 -3.37 -15.03
N TRP A 52 10.45 -2.45 -14.82
CA TRP A 52 9.11 -2.81 -14.38
C TRP A 52 8.17 -2.93 -15.59
N GLY A 53 7.50 -4.08 -15.71
CA GLY A 53 6.61 -4.36 -16.83
C GLY A 53 6.06 -5.79 -16.80
N TRP A 54 5.72 -6.34 -17.97
CA TRP A 54 5.07 -7.63 -18.12
C TRP A 54 5.81 -8.81 -17.50
N GLU A 55 7.14 -8.79 -17.44
CA GLU A 55 7.93 -9.83 -16.76
C GLU A 55 7.57 -9.93 -15.26
N ILE A 56 7.54 -8.80 -14.56
CA ILE A 56 7.17 -8.75 -13.13
C ILE A 56 5.71 -9.18 -12.95
N VAL A 57 4.81 -8.76 -13.85
CA VAL A 57 3.40 -9.20 -13.83
C VAL A 57 3.31 -10.72 -13.93
N GLY A 58 4.06 -11.33 -14.85
CA GLY A 58 4.12 -12.78 -15.01
C GLY A 58 4.58 -13.48 -13.73
N TRP A 59 5.67 -13.02 -13.11
CA TRP A 59 6.17 -13.58 -11.85
C TRP A 59 5.16 -13.47 -10.70
N VAL A 60 4.49 -12.32 -10.59
CA VAL A 60 3.44 -12.08 -9.59
C VAL A 60 2.27 -13.05 -9.75
N VAL A 61 1.77 -13.22 -10.99
CA VAL A 61 0.64 -14.12 -11.27
C VAL A 61 1.02 -15.58 -11.00
N ILE A 62 2.21 -16.01 -11.43
CA ILE A 62 2.70 -17.37 -11.18
C ILE A 62 2.86 -17.62 -9.68
N ALA A 63 3.49 -16.69 -8.96
CA ALA A 63 3.68 -16.82 -7.51
C ALA A 63 2.34 -16.91 -6.78
N LEU A 64 1.38 -16.03 -7.10
CA LEU A 64 0.03 -16.08 -6.53
C LEU A 64 -0.64 -17.44 -6.80
N GLY A 65 -0.61 -17.91 -8.05
CA GLY A 65 -1.17 -19.21 -8.42
C GLY A 65 -0.56 -20.37 -7.64
N ILE A 66 0.77 -20.39 -7.48
CA ILE A 66 1.46 -21.39 -6.65
C ILE A 66 1.00 -21.30 -5.19
N GLY A 67 0.93 -20.10 -4.62
CA GLY A 67 0.47 -19.91 -3.25
C GLY A 67 -0.95 -20.42 -3.02
N VAL A 68 -1.87 -20.12 -3.95
CA VAL A 68 -3.26 -20.62 -3.90
C VAL A 68 -3.30 -22.13 -3.99
N LEU A 69 -2.58 -22.75 -4.94
CA LEU A 69 -2.57 -24.20 -5.10
C LEU A 69 -1.99 -24.91 -3.87
N VAL A 70 -0.86 -24.44 -3.35
CA VAL A 70 -0.22 -25.00 -2.16
C VAL A 70 -1.10 -24.77 -0.92
N GLY A 71 -1.71 -23.59 -0.79
CA GLY A 71 -2.58 -23.26 0.32
C GLY A 71 -3.85 -24.13 0.34
N THR A 72 -4.47 -24.33 -0.81
CA THR A 72 -5.62 -25.23 -0.95
C THR A 72 -5.22 -26.68 -0.68
N ALA A 73 -4.08 -27.14 -1.20
CA ALA A 73 -3.58 -28.48 -0.94
C ALA A 73 -3.30 -28.72 0.56
N ALA A 74 -2.70 -27.75 1.26
CA ALA A 74 -2.46 -27.85 2.70
C ALA A 74 -3.77 -28.00 3.48
N ASN A 75 -4.79 -27.18 3.16
CA ASN A 75 -6.09 -27.29 3.79
C ASN A 75 -6.79 -28.63 3.48
N GLN A 76 -6.68 -29.11 2.24
CA GLN A 76 -7.35 -30.34 1.80
C GLN A 76 -6.70 -31.62 2.35
N PHE A 77 -5.37 -31.72 2.34
CA PHE A 77 -4.66 -32.96 2.64
C PHE A 77 -4.14 -33.05 4.08
N ILE A 78 -3.84 -31.92 4.72
CA ILE A 78 -3.39 -31.88 6.13
C ILE A 78 -4.59 -31.63 7.05
N GLY A 79 -5.46 -30.69 6.68
CA GLY A 79 -6.67 -30.35 7.44
C GLY A 79 -6.39 -29.74 8.82
N GLY A 80 -7.49 -29.41 9.52
CA GLY A 80 -7.45 -28.83 10.86
C GLY A 80 -6.62 -27.54 10.97
N VAL A 81 -6.11 -27.28 12.17
CA VAL A 81 -5.32 -26.07 12.47
C VAL A 81 -3.98 -26.07 11.72
N GLY A 82 -3.35 -27.24 11.57
CA GLY A 82 -2.07 -27.37 10.88
C GLY A 82 -2.16 -27.01 9.39
N GLY A 83 -3.20 -27.53 8.71
CA GLY A 83 -3.49 -27.20 7.31
C GLY A 83 -3.79 -25.71 7.12
N ALA A 84 -4.55 -25.11 8.03
CA ALA A 84 -4.87 -23.67 7.99
C ALA A 84 -3.61 -22.80 8.14
N ILE A 85 -2.75 -23.07 9.13
CA ILE A 85 -1.51 -22.31 9.35
C ILE A 85 -0.58 -22.44 8.15
N LEU A 86 -0.37 -23.66 7.65
CA LEU A 86 0.48 -23.90 6.48
C LEU A 86 -0.10 -23.24 5.22
N GLY A 87 -1.42 -23.25 5.07
CA GLY A 87 -2.09 -22.60 3.96
C GLY A 87 -1.91 -21.09 3.96
N THR A 88 -2.13 -20.44 5.12
CA THR A 88 -1.87 -19.00 5.29
C THR A 88 -0.40 -18.67 5.05
N ALA A 89 0.53 -19.45 5.61
CA ALA A 89 1.96 -19.24 5.41
C ALA A 89 2.36 -19.37 3.93
N ALA A 90 1.79 -20.34 3.19
CA ALA A 90 2.05 -20.51 1.77
C ALA A 90 1.63 -19.28 0.94
N ILE A 91 0.47 -18.70 1.24
CA ILE A 91 0.00 -17.46 0.61
C ILE A 91 0.92 -16.29 0.97
N TRP A 92 1.29 -16.12 2.24
CA TRP A 92 2.17 -15.04 2.66
C TRP A 92 3.54 -15.12 1.98
N VAL A 93 4.13 -16.32 1.92
CA VAL A 93 5.42 -16.53 1.25
C VAL A 93 5.30 -16.26 -0.25
N SER A 94 4.21 -16.70 -0.90
CA SER A 94 4.01 -16.50 -2.33
C SER A 94 3.85 -15.02 -2.70
N MET A 95 3.35 -14.19 -1.78
CA MET A 95 3.28 -12.74 -1.94
C MET A 95 4.62 -12.07 -1.61
N PHE A 96 5.27 -12.49 -0.53
CA PHE A 96 6.52 -11.89 -0.06
C PHE A 96 7.68 -12.05 -1.06
N VAL A 97 7.82 -13.23 -1.68
CA VAL A 97 8.90 -13.53 -2.63
C VAL A 97 8.95 -12.54 -3.80
N PRO A 98 7.87 -12.31 -4.58
CA PRO A 98 7.89 -11.33 -5.67
C PRO A 98 8.04 -9.89 -5.17
N ILE A 99 7.55 -9.54 -3.98
CA ILE A 99 7.83 -8.22 -3.36
C ILE A 99 9.34 -8.03 -3.18
N ALA A 100 9.99 -9.00 -2.53
CA ALA A 100 11.42 -8.94 -2.29
C ALA A 100 12.21 -8.88 -3.61
N LEU A 101 11.89 -9.77 -4.57
CA LEU A 101 12.55 -9.83 -5.88
C LEU A 101 12.33 -8.59 -6.75
N ALA A 102 11.19 -7.91 -6.62
CA ALA A 102 10.95 -6.66 -7.32
C ALA A 102 11.79 -5.53 -6.73
N PHE A 103 11.85 -5.43 -5.40
CA PHE A 103 12.60 -4.37 -4.71
C PHE A 103 14.12 -4.56 -4.73
N THR A 104 14.62 -5.79 -4.82
CA THR A 104 16.06 -6.03 -5.06
C THR A 104 16.48 -5.57 -6.46
N ARG A 105 15.59 -5.63 -7.46
CA ARG A 105 15.85 -5.07 -8.80
C ARG A 105 15.87 -3.55 -8.77
N SER A 106 14.85 -2.93 -8.16
CA SER A 106 14.80 -1.47 -7.97
C SER A 106 13.64 -1.05 -7.07
N VAL A 107 13.82 0.05 -6.32
CA VAL A 107 12.75 0.66 -5.52
C VAL A 107 12.16 1.86 -6.27
N PRO A 108 10.85 1.86 -6.60
CA PRO A 108 10.20 2.98 -7.28
C PRO A 108 10.32 4.28 -6.46
N ARG A 109 10.86 5.33 -7.09
CA ARG A 109 11.17 6.59 -6.40
C ARG A 109 9.94 7.22 -5.76
N GLY A 110 10.01 7.44 -4.45
CA GLY A 110 8.97 8.09 -3.66
C GLY A 110 7.90 7.13 -3.10
N LEU A 111 7.87 5.86 -3.53
CA LEU A 111 6.85 4.90 -3.15
C LEU A 111 6.78 4.69 -1.63
N LEU A 112 7.95 4.50 -1.01
CA LEU A 112 8.06 4.23 0.43
C LEU A 112 8.06 5.51 1.29
N LYS A 113 7.86 6.69 0.69
CA LYS A 113 7.86 7.95 1.44
C LYS A 113 6.58 8.05 2.27
N PHE A 114 6.72 7.97 3.59
CA PHE A 114 5.63 8.23 4.53
C PHE A 114 5.37 9.73 4.68
N ARG A 115 4.11 10.14 4.85
CA ARG A 115 3.73 11.48 5.32
C ARG A 115 2.58 11.39 6.32
N PRO A 116 2.45 12.35 7.25
CA PRO A 116 1.35 12.37 8.23
C PRO A 116 -0.05 12.31 7.61
N ILE A 117 -0.26 12.88 6.41
CA ILE A 117 -1.54 12.80 5.70
C ILE A 117 -1.97 11.37 5.37
N ASP A 118 -1.03 10.42 5.31
CA ASP A 118 -1.34 9.01 5.06
C ASP A 118 -2.10 8.39 6.23
N VAL A 119 -1.87 8.88 7.46
CA VAL A 119 -2.66 8.51 8.65
C VAL A 119 -4.09 9.03 8.53
N LEU A 120 -4.27 10.27 8.05
CA LEU A 120 -5.60 10.82 7.84
C LEU A 120 -6.36 10.02 6.78
N TYR A 121 -5.70 9.64 5.68
CA TYR A 121 -6.30 8.73 4.69
C TYR A 121 -6.70 7.41 5.33
N GLY A 122 -5.79 6.78 6.10
CA GLY A 122 -6.07 5.54 6.79
C GLY A 122 -7.34 5.60 7.65
N ILE A 123 -7.41 6.57 8.55
CA ILE A 123 -8.53 6.75 9.48
C ILE A 123 -9.84 7.03 8.73
N VAL A 124 -9.84 8.05 7.87
CA VAL A 124 -11.08 8.56 7.25
C VAL A 124 -11.59 7.60 6.18
N ILE A 125 -10.72 7.19 5.26
CA ILE A 125 -11.12 6.35 4.11
C ILE A 125 -11.33 4.90 4.57
N GLY A 126 -10.47 4.37 5.45
CA GLY A 126 -10.65 3.03 6.00
C GLY A 126 -11.94 2.89 6.81
N GLY A 127 -12.25 3.89 7.64
CA GLY A 127 -13.54 3.95 8.36
C GLY A 127 -14.73 4.07 7.41
N ALA A 128 -14.66 4.92 6.38
CA ALA A 128 -15.72 5.06 5.40
C ALA A 128 -15.97 3.75 4.62
N LEU A 129 -14.91 3.03 4.23
CA LEU A 129 -15.03 1.73 3.57
C LEU A 129 -15.67 0.68 4.51
N ARG A 130 -15.34 0.69 5.80
CA ARG A 130 -15.98 -0.19 6.79
C ARG A 130 -17.48 0.08 6.91
N LEU A 131 -17.87 1.35 6.96
CA LEU A 131 -19.29 1.74 6.98
C LEU A 131 -20.01 1.33 5.69
N ALA A 132 -19.38 1.55 4.53
CA ALA A 132 -19.91 1.12 3.25
C ALA A 132 -20.13 -0.40 3.20
N GLN A 133 -19.17 -1.20 3.69
CA GLN A 133 -19.34 -2.64 3.82
C GLN A 133 -20.55 -3.00 4.68
N GLY A 134 -20.73 -2.35 5.85
CA GLY A 134 -21.90 -2.61 6.70
C GLY A 134 -23.23 -2.28 6.03
N VAL A 135 -23.30 -1.20 5.23
CA VAL A 135 -24.49 -0.88 4.43
C VAL A 135 -24.77 -1.93 3.37
N LEU A 136 -23.73 -2.43 2.69
CA LEU A 136 -23.86 -3.49 1.69
C LEU A 136 -24.32 -4.81 2.31
N GLU A 137 -23.79 -5.17 3.48
CA GLU A 137 -24.18 -6.36 4.24
C GLU A 137 -25.67 -6.29 4.63
N MET A 138 -26.14 -5.14 5.14
CA MET A 138 -27.56 -4.94 5.43
C MET A 138 -28.43 -5.04 4.16
N ALA A 139 -27.96 -4.50 3.04
CA ALA A 139 -28.65 -4.63 1.76
C ALA A 139 -28.68 -6.07 1.24
N ALA A 140 -27.73 -6.91 1.64
CA ALA A 140 -27.69 -8.34 1.35
C ALA A 140 -28.56 -9.19 2.30
N GLY A 141 -29.29 -8.56 3.23
CA GLY A 141 -30.19 -9.22 4.18
C GLY A 141 -29.63 -9.37 5.60
N GLY A 142 -28.48 -8.75 5.90
CA GLY A 142 -27.95 -8.67 7.25
C GLY A 142 -28.88 -7.90 8.20
N ASN A 143 -28.88 -8.25 9.48
CA ASN A 143 -29.75 -7.66 10.50
C ASN A 143 -29.20 -6.36 11.13
N GLY A 144 -28.02 -5.91 10.71
CA GLY A 144 -27.36 -4.71 11.23
C GLY A 144 -26.80 -4.85 12.65
N ALA A 145 -26.78 -6.07 13.22
CA ALA A 145 -26.12 -6.32 14.50
C ALA A 145 -24.60 -6.19 14.35
N PHE A 146 -23.92 -5.85 15.45
CA PHE A 146 -22.46 -5.90 15.45
C PHE A 146 -21.98 -7.35 15.22
N PRO A 147 -20.92 -7.55 14.41
CA PRO A 147 -20.30 -8.86 14.29
C PRO A 147 -19.82 -9.35 15.67
N SER A 148 -19.61 -10.66 15.83
CA SER A 148 -19.18 -11.25 17.10
C SER A 148 -18.37 -12.52 16.86
N TYR A 149 -17.37 -12.76 17.71
CA TYR A 149 -16.58 -14.00 17.69
C TYR A 149 -17.26 -15.16 18.42
N GLY A 150 -18.34 -14.89 19.17
CA GLY A 150 -18.98 -15.84 20.09
C GLY A 150 -18.12 -16.15 21.32
N SER A 151 -16.88 -16.62 21.13
CA SER A 151 -15.87 -16.81 22.16
C SER A 151 -14.47 -16.51 21.63
N LEU A 152 -13.55 -16.06 22.49
CA LEU A 152 -12.17 -15.76 22.10
C LEU A 152 -11.26 -16.96 22.41
N SER A 153 -10.58 -17.47 21.39
CA SER A 153 -9.58 -18.53 21.56
C SER A 153 -8.26 -17.96 22.10
N GLY A 154 -7.42 -18.82 22.69
CA GLY A 154 -6.08 -18.40 23.14
C GLY A 154 -5.16 -17.90 22.01
N SER A 155 -5.41 -18.32 20.77
CA SER A 155 -4.66 -17.91 19.58
C SER A 155 -5.23 -16.68 18.86
N TRP A 156 -6.36 -16.15 19.30
CA TRP A 156 -7.10 -15.06 18.64
C TRP A 156 -6.23 -13.84 18.30
N TRP A 157 -5.31 -13.47 19.21
CA TRP A 157 -4.38 -12.35 19.00
C TRP A 157 -3.54 -12.50 17.73
N ILE A 158 -3.24 -13.74 17.32
CA ILE A 158 -2.44 -14.02 16.13
C ILE A 158 -3.36 -14.24 14.92
N THR A 159 -4.39 -15.07 15.08
CA THR A 159 -5.25 -15.53 13.97
C THR A 159 -6.25 -14.50 13.48
N ASP A 160 -6.72 -13.62 14.38
CA ASP A 160 -7.83 -12.70 14.10
C ASP A 160 -7.43 -11.23 14.23
N LEU A 161 -6.36 -10.95 14.99
CA LEU A 161 -5.82 -9.60 15.15
C LEU A 161 -4.55 -9.38 14.33
N VAL A 162 -3.39 -9.87 14.76
CA VAL A 162 -2.09 -9.50 14.14
C VAL A 162 -2.00 -9.94 12.68
N GLY A 163 -2.40 -11.18 12.37
CA GLY A 163 -2.39 -11.71 11.00
C GLY A 163 -3.27 -10.88 10.07
N PRO A 164 -4.60 -10.84 10.27
CA PRO A 164 -5.52 -10.15 9.37
C PRO A 164 -5.46 -8.62 9.43
N VAL A 165 -5.07 -8.00 10.55
CA VAL A 165 -5.06 -6.53 10.67
C VAL A 165 -3.74 -5.93 10.23
N VAL A 166 -2.61 -6.63 10.40
CA VAL A 166 -1.28 -6.05 10.15
C VAL A 166 -0.54 -6.80 9.06
N ILE A 167 -0.32 -8.11 9.23
CA ILE A 167 0.57 -8.87 8.33
C ILE A 167 -0.06 -8.99 6.94
N SER A 168 -1.31 -9.43 6.85
CA SER A 168 -2.01 -9.62 5.57
C SER A 168 -2.13 -8.29 4.81
N PRO A 169 -2.64 -7.20 5.39
CA PRO A 169 -2.73 -5.92 4.68
C PRO A 169 -1.38 -5.38 4.24
N LEU A 170 -0.31 -5.56 5.02
CA LEU A 170 1.03 -5.19 4.58
C LEU A 170 1.47 -5.99 3.35
N LEU A 171 1.32 -7.32 3.37
CA LEU A 171 1.71 -8.15 2.24
C LEU A 171 0.83 -7.88 1.01
N GLU A 172 -0.47 -7.77 1.20
CA GLU A 172 -1.44 -7.52 0.14
C GLU A 172 -1.19 -6.18 -0.56
N GLU A 173 -1.06 -5.09 0.18
CA GLU A 173 -0.88 -3.77 -0.40
C GLU A 173 0.48 -3.65 -1.11
N PHE A 174 1.54 -4.23 -0.55
CA PHE A 174 2.83 -4.28 -1.24
C PHE A 174 2.75 -5.16 -2.50
N PHE A 175 2.08 -6.30 -2.45
CA PHE A 175 1.97 -7.20 -3.58
C PHE A 175 1.11 -6.60 -4.71
N PHE A 176 -0.12 -6.21 -4.41
CA PHE A 176 -1.09 -5.75 -5.40
C PHE A 176 -0.84 -4.31 -5.84
N HIS A 177 -0.48 -3.40 -4.93
CA HIS A 177 -0.42 -1.98 -5.25
C HIS A 177 1.00 -1.41 -5.34
N ALA A 178 1.97 -1.97 -4.62
CA ALA A 178 3.38 -1.58 -4.78
C ALA A 178 4.08 -2.35 -5.91
N VAL A 179 3.73 -3.62 -6.14
CA VAL A 179 4.36 -4.45 -7.18
C VAL A 179 3.50 -4.54 -8.43
N LEU A 180 2.36 -5.23 -8.36
CA LEU A 180 1.53 -5.55 -9.52
C LEU A 180 1.03 -4.29 -10.24
N LEU A 181 0.40 -3.36 -9.51
CA LEU A 181 -0.10 -2.11 -10.07
C LEU A 181 1.00 -1.29 -10.74
N ILE A 182 2.17 -1.15 -10.12
CA ILE A 182 3.28 -0.37 -10.71
C ILE A 182 3.83 -1.06 -11.95
N ALA A 183 3.94 -2.39 -11.95
CA ALA A 183 4.36 -3.17 -13.11
C ALA A 183 3.37 -3.04 -14.26
N LEU A 184 2.06 -3.19 -13.99
CA LEU A 184 0.99 -2.97 -14.95
C LEU A 184 1.00 -1.56 -15.51
N TYR A 185 1.06 -0.54 -14.64
CA TYR A 185 1.11 0.86 -15.04
C TYR A 185 2.34 1.15 -15.93
N SER A 186 3.50 0.60 -15.58
CA SER A 186 4.74 0.77 -16.33
C SER A 186 4.71 0.07 -17.68
N ALA A 187 4.03 -1.08 -17.79
CA ALA A 187 3.82 -1.77 -19.05
C ALA A 187 2.80 -1.04 -19.94
N LEU A 188 1.64 -0.68 -19.39
CA LEU A 188 0.55 -0.02 -20.10
C LEU A 188 0.96 1.37 -20.62
N ARG A 189 1.79 2.12 -19.88
CA ARG A 189 2.35 3.39 -20.37
C ARG A 189 3.25 3.27 -21.60
N ARG A 190 3.76 2.09 -21.90
CA ARG A 190 4.54 1.85 -23.14
C ARG A 190 3.64 1.51 -24.32
N LEU A 191 2.41 1.09 -24.05
CA LEU A 191 1.41 0.70 -25.05
C LEU A 191 0.40 1.82 -25.33
N MET A 192 0.16 2.70 -24.36
CA MET A 192 -0.86 3.73 -24.40
C MET A 192 -0.24 5.12 -24.43
N GLU A 193 -0.82 6.02 -25.22
CA GLU A 193 -0.42 7.44 -25.25
C GLU A 193 -0.86 8.19 -23.98
N SER A 194 -2.05 7.86 -23.46
CA SER A 194 -2.62 8.52 -22.29
C SER A 194 -2.15 7.90 -20.98
N ARG A 195 -1.44 8.71 -20.17
CA ARG A 195 -1.01 8.33 -18.81
C ARG A 195 -2.17 8.09 -17.86
N ILE A 196 -3.28 8.78 -18.07
CA ILE A 196 -4.48 8.65 -17.24
C ILE A 196 -5.13 7.29 -17.51
N LEU A 197 -5.32 6.93 -18.79
CA LEU A 197 -5.88 5.63 -19.16
C LEU A 197 -5.00 4.48 -18.65
N ALA A 198 -3.68 4.57 -18.81
CA ALA A 198 -2.76 3.56 -18.25
C ALA A 198 -2.91 3.41 -16.72
N GLY A 199 -3.15 4.51 -16.00
CA GLY A 199 -3.44 4.50 -14.57
C GLY A 199 -4.76 3.80 -14.23
N ILE A 200 -5.83 4.16 -14.93
CA ILE A 200 -7.16 3.58 -14.75
C ILE A 200 -7.13 2.07 -15.00
N PHE A 201 -6.56 1.63 -16.14
CA PHE A 201 -6.45 0.21 -16.46
C PHE A 201 -5.59 -0.55 -15.45
N ALA A 202 -4.46 0.02 -15.02
CA ALA A 202 -3.62 -0.61 -13.99
C ALA A 202 -4.37 -0.80 -12.66
N VAL A 203 -5.13 0.21 -12.22
CA VAL A 203 -5.95 0.14 -10.99
C VAL A 203 -7.05 -0.90 -11.12
N VAL A 204 -7.80 -0.89 -12.23
CA VAL A 204 -8.88 -1.85 -12.47
C VAL A 204 -8.35 -3.29 -12.54
N MET A 205 -7.27 -3.52 -13.29
CA MET A 205 -6.66 -4.85 -13.41
C MET A 205 -6.10 -5.34 -12.07
N ALA A 206 -5.36 -4.51 -11.33
CA ALA A 206 -4.84 -4.90 -10.01
C ALA A 206 -5.96 -5.20 -9.01
N SER A 207 -7.05 -4.40 -9.03
CA SER A 207 -8.22 -4.62 -8.18
C SER A 207 -8.97 -5.90 -8.58
N GLY A 208 -9.07 -6.19 -9.88
CA GLY A 208 -9.65 -7.44 -10.38
C GLY A 208 -8.86 -8.67 -9.92
N VAL A 209 -7.52 -8.61 -9.97
CA VAL A 209 -6.66 -9.69 -9.45
C VAL A 209 -6.78 -9.83 -7.93
N PHE A 210 -6.90 -8.72 -7.19
CA PHE A 210 -7.14 -8.73 -5.74
C PHE A 210 -8.46 -9.43 -5.38
N VAL A 211 -9.56 -9.09 -6.06
CA VAL A 211 -10.86 -9.74 -5.86
C VAL A 211 -10.81 -11.21 -6.26
N LEU A 212 -10.18 -11.53 -7.40
CA LEU A 212 -10.01 -12.91 -7.86
C LEU A 212 -9.22 -13.75 -6.85
N ALA A 213 -8.14 -13.21 -6.27
CA ALA A 213 -7.36 -13.91 -5.25
C ALA A 213 -8.24 -14.34 -4.07
N HIS A 214 -9.10 -13.44 -3.58
CA HIS A 214 -10.04 -13.73 -2.49
C HIS A 214 -11.09 -14.77 -2.90
N ALA A 215 -11.64 -14.66 -4.12
CA ALA A 215 -12.63 -15.60 -4.64
C ALA A 215 -12.08 -17.02 -4.86
N LEU A 216 -10.76 -17.16 -5.04
CA LEU A 216 -10.08 -18.45 -5.17
C LEU A 216 -9.80 -19.11 -3.82
N THR A 217 -9.74 -18.33 -2.73
CA THR A 217 -9.44 -18.83 -1.38
C THR A 217 -10.66 -18.95 -0.48
N ALA A 218 -11.77 -18.32 -0.84
CA ALA A 218 -13.00 -18.34 -0.07
C ALA A 218 -14.23 -18.16 -0.97
N THR A 219 -15.37 -18.70 -0.53
CA THR A 219 -16.67 -18.37 -1.13
C THR A 219 -17.08 -16.97 -0.72
N LEU A 220 -17.40 -16.12 -1.70
CA LEU A 220 -17.77 -14.72 -1.47
C LEU A 220 -19.24 -14.48 -1.84
N SER A 221 -19.94 -13.74 -0.98
CA SER A 221 -21.23 -13.14 -1.31
C SER A 221 -21.05 -11.92 -2.22
N TRP A 222 -22.13 -11.46 -2.85
CA TRP A 222 -22.05 -10.33 -3.79
C TRP A 222 -21.62 -9.03 -3.09
N ASP A 223 -22.06 -8.81 -1.85
CA ASP A 223 -21.70 -7.64 -1.03
C ASP A 223 -20.22 -7.66 -0.64
N ALA A 224 -19.68 -8.85 -0.32
CA ALA A 224 -18.26 -9.04 -0.06
C ALA A 224 -17.41 -8.75 -1.32
N VAL A 225 -17.85 -9.22 -2.50
CA VAL A 225 -17.18 -8.92 -3.78
C VAL A 225 -17.13 -7.42 -4.03
N VAL A 226 -18.26 -6.71 -3.81
CA VAL A 226 -18.33 -5.25 -4.00
C VAL A 226 -17.44 -4.53 -2.98
N ALA A 227 -17.45 -4.94 -1.71
CA ALA A 227 -16.60 -4.35 -0.67
C ALA A 227 -15.11 -4.52 -0.98
N LEU A 228 -14.69 -5.73 -1.38
CA LEU A 228 -13.31 -6.01 -1.80
C LEU A 228 -12.91 -5.19 -3.03
N LEU A 229 -13.80 -5.06 -4.00
CA LEU A 229 -13.57 -4.22 -5.18
C LEU A 229 -13.38 -2.75 -4.78
N LEU A 230 -14.20 -2.23 -3.88
CA LEU A 230 -14.07 -0.86 -3.37
C LEU A 230 -12.72 -0.65 -2.67
N VAL A 231 -12.30 -1.57 -1.79
CA VAL A 231 -10.98 -1.52 -1.13
C VAL A 231 -9.87 -1.50 -2.18
N GLY A 232 -9.87 -2.44 -3.12
CA GLY A 232 -8.85 -2.54 -4.17
C GLY A 232 -8.76 -1.29 -5.04
N LEU A 233 -9.91 -0.75 -5.48
CA LEU A 233 -9.99 0.45 -6.33
C LEU A 233 -9.53 1.69 -5.58
N VAL A 234 -9.97 1.89 -4.34
CA VAL A 234 -9.61 3.05 -3.53
C VAL A 234 -8.12 3.05 -3.20
N ASN A 235 -7.59 1.92 -2.76
CA ASN A 235 -6.18 1.77 -2.43
C ASN A 235 -5.30 1.97 -3.67
N GLY A 236 -5.65 1.34 -4.79
CA GLY A 236 -4.91 1.52 -6.04
C GLY A 236 -4.95 2.94 -6.57
N THR A 237 -6.12 3.59 -6.50
CA THR A 237 -6.27 5.00 -6.86
C THR A 237 -5.40 5.88 -5.97
N LEU A 238 -5.40 5.64 -4.65
CA LEU A 238 -4.58 6.39 -3.70
C LEU A 238 -3.08 6.25 -4.01
N VAL A 239 -2.61 5.06 -4.36
CA VAL A 239 -1.21 4.83 -4.77
C VAL A 239 -0.87 5.56 -6.06
N VAL A 240 -1.72 5.52 -7.09
CA VAL A 240 -1.49 6.24 -8.35
C VAL A 240 -1.50 7.77 -8.14
N LEU A 241 -2.46 8.30 -7.38
CA LEU A 241 -2.63 9.73 -7.17
C LEU A 241 -1.54 10.31 -6.26
N THR A 242 -1.12 9.58 -5.23
CA THR A 242 -0.12 10.07 -4.27
C THR A 242 1.30 9.67 -4.62
N GLY A 243 1.47 8.61 -5.41
CA GLY A 243 2.75 7.98 -5.70
C GLY A 243 3.38 7.25 -4.51
N ARG A 244 2.61 6.96 -3.44
CA ARG A 244 3.09 6.45 -2.15
C ARG A 244 2.22 5.29 -1.68
N ILE A 245 2.83 4.28 -1.03
CA ILE A 245 2.13 3.06 -0.61
C ILE A 245 1.43 3.18 0.75
N TRP A 246 1.99 3.99 1.66
CA TRP A 246 1.57 4.00 3.06
C TRP A 246 0.12 4.43 3.30
N GLY A 247 -0.44 5.30 2.45
CA GLY A 247 -1.86 5.65 2.54
C GLY A 247 -2.75 4.42 2.34
N ALA A 248 -2.44 3.60 1.34
CA ALA A 248 -3.23 2.41 1.01
C ALA A 248 -3.08 1.32 2.09
N VAL A 249 -1.84 1.09 2.56
CA VAL A 249 -1.55 0.23 3.73
C VAL A 249 -2.39 0.63 4.94
N LEU A 250 -2.37 1.91 5.32
CA LEU A 250 -3.10 2.35 6.51
C LEU A 250 -4.62 2.31 6.32
N VAL A 251 -5.13 2.54 5.11
CA VAL A 251 -6.56 2.36 4.81
C VAL A 251 -6.97 0.91 4.99
N HIS A 252 -6.18 -0.04 4.48
CA HIS A 252 -6.48 -1.46 4.62
C HIS A 252 -6.36 -1.92 6.08
N ILE A 253 -5.31 -1.53 6.79
CA ILE A 253 -5.15 -1.81 8.22
C ILE A 253 -6.35 -1.26 9.01
N MET A 254 -6.74 0.00 8.79
CA MET A 254 -7.88 0.61 9.49
C MET A 254 -9.21 -0.07 9.14
N PHE A 255 -9.39 -0.43 7.87
CA PHE A 255 -10.54 -1.19 7.42
C PHE A 255 -10.64 -2.51 8.21
N ASN A 256 -9.56 -3.29 8.34
CA ASN A 256 -9.59 -4.54 9.10
C ASN A 256 -9.67 -4.33 10.62
N ALA A 257 -8.91 -3.38 11.16
CA ALA A 257 -8.91 -3.06 12.59
C ALA A 257 -10.31 -2.66 13.09
N SER A 258 -11.03 -1.88 12.28
CA SER A 258 -12.40 -1.47 12.61
C SER A 258 -13.37 -2.65 12.63
N PHE A 259 -13.20 -3.67 11.77
CA PHE A 259 -13.97 -4.91 11.90
C PHE A 259 -13.72 -5.58 13.24
N VAL A 260 -12.45 -5.78 13.59
CA VAL A 260 -12.07 -6.45 14.84
C VAL A 260 -12.62 -5.69 16.06
N ALA A 261 -12.55 -4.36 16.05
CA ALA A 261 -13.12 -3.53 17.10
C ALA A 261 -14.65 -3.71 17.22
N LEU A 262 -15.37 -3.69 16.10
CA LEU A 262 -16.82 -3.93 16.08
C LEU A 262 -17.16 -5.36 16.53
N ALA A 263 -16.35 -6.33 16.13
CA ALA A 263 -16.52 -7.73 16.49
C ALA A 263 -16.33 -7.96 18.00
N LEU A 264 -15.37 -7.27 18.61
CA LEU A 264 -15.19 -7.27 20.07
C LEU A 264 -16.39 -6.63 20.78
N VAL A 265 -16.92 -5.51 20.26
CA VAL A 265 -18.13 -4.87 20.81
C VAL A 265 -19.31 -5.84 20.78
N GLY A 266 -19.60 -6.48 19.64
CA GLY A 266 -20.67 -7.47 19.54
C GLY A 266 -20.43 -8.69 20.43
N THR A 267 -19.17 -9.11 20.63
CA THR A 267 -18.80 -10.18 21.57
C THR A 267 -19.17 -9.82 23.02
N VAL A 268 -18.82 -8.61 23.47
CA VAL A 268 -19.12 -8.13 24.84
C VAL A 268 -20.62 -7.91 25.05
N LEU A 269 -21.31 -7.31 24.07
CA LEU A 269 -22.76 -7.09 24.14
C LEU A 269 -23.53 -8.41 24.11
N GLY A 270 -23.11 -9.38 23.31
CA GLY A 270 -23.68 -10.72 23.28
C GLY A 270 -23.46 -11.48 24.59
N ALA A 271 -22.28 -11.33 25.21
CA ALA A 271 -21.98 -11.93 26.52
C ALA A 271 -22.80 -11.29 27.66
N SER A 272 -23.08 -9.98 27.59
CA SER A 272 -23.86 -9.25 28.60
C SER A 272 -25.38 -9.39 28.45
N GLY A 273 -25.89 -9.71 27.25
CA GLY A 273 -27.28 -10.08 27.02
C GLY A 273 -27.67 -11.48 27.54
N GLY A 274 -26.68 -12.32 27.88
CA GLY A 274 -26.85 -13.62 28.55
C GLY A 274 -27.04 -13.54 30.08
N GLY A 275 -27.56 -12.41 30.57
CA GLY A 275 -27.81 -12.18 31.99
C GLY A 275 -29.08 -12.86 32.48
N VAL A 276 -28.90 -13.94 33.23
CA VAL A 276 -29.79 -14.45 34.29
C VAL A 276 -31.09 -15.13 33.80
N VAL A 277 -30.99 -16.44 33.54
CA VAL A 277 -32.09 -17.35 33.90
C VAL A 277 -32.01 -17.51 35.43
N LEU A 278 -32.78 -16.73 36.18
CA LEU A 278 -33.18 -17.15 37.52
C LEU A 278 -34.15 -18.31 37.31
N GLN A 279 -33.69 -19.51 37.68
CA GLN A 279 -34.41 -20.76 37.94
C GLN A 279 -35.61 -21.10 37.05
#